data_AF-A0AAI9EUF1-F1
#
_entry.id   AF-A0AAI9EUF1-F1
#
_cell.length_a   1.000
_cell.length_b   1.000
_cell.length_c   1.000
_cell.angle_alpha   90.00
_cell.angle_beta   90.00
_cell.angle_gamma   90.00
#
_symmetry.space_group_name_H-M   'P 1'
#
loop_
_entity.id
_entity.type
_entity.pdbx_description
1 polymer ?
#
loop_
_entity_poly.entity_id
_entity_poly.type
_entity_poly.pdbx_seq_one_letter_code
_entity_poly.pdbx_strand_id
1 'polypeptide(L)'
;MNDIRGLSDDTINAFGRQGLLAQAHYQTKLFQESVLAFKSYNHHGQLEGASLQGLVKNNERHDRDYLKKIMKGSHGYVGMSLDIGKPERLIFCESVIDMMSYYQLHQQQLSDVRLVSMEGLKLSVIAYQTLRLVAEEQGKLAFLDTVKPSRLTHYLHAIQETTTFFQTHPSLITLAIDNDGAGRDFCQKLSEKSLPIETDLPPLQELETKADWNDVVKSQSILSLKDVNQSAKLQVIRSKPPPRRTTAFEL
;
A
#
# COMPACT_ATOMS: atom_id res chain seq x y z
N MET A 1 8.89 11.74 -1.48
CA MET A 1 8.48 10.35 -1.23
C MET A 1 9.47 9.66 -0.31
N ASN A 2 10.75 9.60 -0.67
CA ASN A 2 11.80 9.05 0.19
C ASN A 2 11.89 9.74 1.57
N ASP A 3 12.25 11.03 1.61
CA ASP A 3 12.47 11.75 2.88
C ASP A 3 11.26 11.81 3.82
N ILE A 4 10.05 11.90 3.26
CA ILE A 4 8.81 12.13 4.02
C ILE A 4 8.11 10.82 4.40
N ARG A 5 8.14 9.83 3.50
CA ARG A 5 7.38 8.58 3.64
C ARG A 5 8.28 7.38 3.93
N GLY A 6 9.61 7.53 3.91
CA GLY A 6 10.57 6.44 4.10
C GLY A 6 10.60 5.42 2.96
N LEU A 7 9.95 5.72 1.84
CA LEU A 7 9.89 4.82 0.68
C LEU A 7 11.21 4.92 -0.10
N SER A 8 11.92 3.80 -0.23
CA SER A 8 13.20 3.71 -0.92
C SER A 8 13.05 4.03 -2.41
N ASP A 9 14.16 4.46 -3.02
CA ASP A 9 14.20 4.73 -4.45
C ASP A 9 13.89 3.46 -5.25
N ASP A 10 14.30 2.28 -4.78
CA ASP A 10 13.97 0.99 -5.41
C ASP A 10 12.46 0.75 -5.44
N THR A 11 11.76 0.99 -4.33
CA THR A 11 10.30 0.91 -4.27
C THR A 11 9.66 1.92 -5.22
N ILE A 12 10.08 3.19 -5.18
CA ILE A 12 9.53 4.23 -6.06
C ILE A 12 9.77 3.86 -7.54
N ASN A 13 10.95 3.37 -7.87
CA ASN A 13 11.33 2.97 -9.23
C ASN A 13 10.56 1.73 -9.70
N ALA A 14 10.27 0.77 -8.81
CA ALA A 14 9.47 -0.40 -9.17
C ALA A 14 8.09 0.00 -9.70
N PHE A 15 7.40 0.89 -8.98
CA PHE A 15 6.10 1.43 -9.41
C PHE A 15 6.23 2.37 -10.62
N GLY A 16 7.29 3.19 -10.67
CA GLY A 16 7.57 4.10 -11.78
C GLY A 16 7.81 3.38 -13.10
N ARG A 17 8.60 2.30 -13.11
CA ARG A 17 8.92 1.48 -14.30
C ARG A 17 7.69 0.77 -14.88
N GLN A 18 6.72 0.43 -14.03
CA GLN A 18 5.42 -0.10 -14.45
C GLN A 18 4.49 0.99 -15.01
N GLY A 19 4.98 2.23 -15.08
CA GLY A 19 4.20 3.36 -15.55
C GLY A 19 3.05 3.71 -14.61
N LEU A 20 3.14 3.38 -13.31
CA LEU A 20 2.05 3.67 -12.35
C LEU A 20 2.16 5.06 -11.73
N LEU A 21 3.34 5.70 -11.81
CA LEU A 21 3.62 7.00 -11.22
C LEU A 21 3.78 8.08 -12.29
N ALA A 22 3.37 9.30 -11.97
CA ALA A 22 3.72 10.50 -12.74
C ALA A 22 3.84 11.71 -11.82
N GLN A 23 4.86 12.54 -12.01
CA GLN A 23 4.94 13.83 -11.32
C GLN A 23 4.05 14.86 -12.03
N ALA A 24 3.30 15.64 -11.27
CA ALA A 24 2.40 16.66 -11.80
C ALA A 24 2.30 17.86 -10.87
N HIS A 25 1.54 18.87 -11.31
CA HIS A 25 1.12 20.00 -10.48
C HIS A 25 -0.40 19.99 -10.34
N TYR A 26 -0.90 20.02 -9.12
CA TYR A 26 -2.32 20.24 -8.86
C TYR A 26 -2.57 21.75 -8.79
N GLN A 27 -3.44 22.23 -9.68
CA GLN A 27 -3.73 23.65 -9.86
C GLN A 27 -5.17 23.97 -9.49
N THR A 28 -5.36 24.99 -8.66
CA THR A 28 -6.66 25.59 -8.37
C THR A 28 -6.64 27.08 -8.76
N LYS A 29 -7.75 27.79 -8.52
CA LYS A 29 -7.77 29.26 -8.68
C LYS A 29 -6.90 30.00 -7.66
N LEU A 30 -6.58 29.37 -6.53
CA LEU A 30 -5.95 30.02 -5.37
C LEU A 30 -4.49 29.60 -5.17
N PHE A 31 -4.11 28.41 -5.63
CA PHE A 31 -2.77 27.87 -5.42
C PHE A 31 -2.41 26.78 -6.44
N GLN A 32 -1.10 26.56 -6.56
CA GLN A 32 -0.47 25.42 -7.20
C GLN A 32 0.32 24.63 -6.16
N GLU A 33 0.36 23.30 -6.29
CA GLU A 33 1.31 22.47 -5.54
C GLU A 33 1.78 21.27 -6.35
N SER A 34 3.00 20.80 -6.03
CA SER A 34 3.57 19.60 -6.65
C SER A 34 2.95 18.35 -6.06
N VAL A 35 2.54 17.43 -6.93
CA VAL A 35 1.88 16.18 -6.57
C VAL A 35 2.51 15.00 -7.29
N LEU A 36 2.37 13.82 -6.70
CA LEU A 36 2.53 12.56 -7.39
C LEU A 36 1.16 12.03 -7.79
N ALA A 37 1.00 11.68 -9.06
CA ALA A 37 -0.16 11.00 -9.59
C ALA A 37 0.09 9.49 -9.64
N PHE A 38 -0.89 8.75 -9.14
CA PHE A 38 -0.95 7.30 -9.05
C PHE A 38 -2.03 6.79 -9.99
N LYS A 39 -1.65 6.00 -10.99
CA LYS A 39 -2.53 5.63 -12.11
C LYS A 39 -3.16 4.26 -11.90
N SER A 40 -4.45 4.15 -12.18
CA SER A 40 -5.22 2.91 -12.12
C SER A 40 -5.61 2.46 -13.52
N TYR A 41 -5.24 1.24 -13.88
CA TYR A 41 -5.49 0.66 -15.19
C TYR A 41 -6.48 -0.50 -15.11
N ASN A 42 -7.42 -0.56 -16.05
CA ASN A 42 -8.37 -1.67 -16.13
C ASN A 42 -7.72 -2.95 -16.69
N HIS A 43 -8.54 -3.99 -16.89
CA HIS A 43 -8.10 -5.29 -17.41
C HIS A 43 -7.63 -5.27 -18.87
N HIS A 44 -7.86 -4.17 -19.61
CA HIS A 44 -7.30 -3.93 -20.95
C HIS A 44 -6.04 -3.06 -20.92
N GLY A 45 -5.56 -2.67 -19.74
CA GLY A 45 -4.44 -1.73 -19.60
C GLY A 45 -4.80 -0.28 -19.94
N GLN A 46 -6.10 0.07 -19.95
CA GLN A 46 -6.56 1.44 -20.19
C GLN A 46 -6.60 2.22 -18.88
N LEU A 47 -6.17 3.49 -18.92
CA LEU A 47 -6.17 4.37 -17.75
C LEU A 47 -7.62 4.76 -17.40
N GLU A 48 -8.09 4.32 -16.24
CA GLU A 48 -9.48 4.53 -15.78
C GLU A 48 -9.57 5.34 -14.48
N GLY A 49 -8.44 5.63 -13.85
CA GLY A 49 -8.43 6.46 -12.66
C GLY A 49 -7.05 6.97 -12.31
N ALA A 50 -7.03 8.00 -11.48
CA ALA A 50 -5.81 8.47 -10.85
C ALA A 50 -6.07 9.08 -9.47
N SER A 51 -5.17 8.81 -8.53
CA SER A 51 -5.09 9.48 -7.24
C SER A 51 -3.90 10.43 -7.21
N LEU A 52 -4.05 11.55 -6.50
CA LEU A 52 -3.03 12.57 -6.32
C LEU A 52 -2.62 12.63 -4.85
N GLN A 53 -1.31 12.67 -4.62
CA GLN A 53 -0.71 12.88 -3.31
C GLN A 53 0.22 14.10 -3.34
N GLY A 54 -0.06 15.07 -2.48
CA GLY A 54 0.79 16.24 -2.27
C GLY A 54 2.14 15.85 -1.70
N LEU A 55 3.18 16.56 -2.14
CA LEU A 55 4.57 16.33 -1.74
C LEU A 55 5.03 17.27 -0.62
N VAL A 56 4.26 18.32 -0.32
CA VAL A 56 4.60 19.34 0.67
C VAL A 56 3.55 19.34 1.77
N LYS A 57 4.00 19.34 3.04
CA LYS A 57 3.12 19.43 4.21
C LYS A 57 2.50 20.83 4.28
N ASN A 58 1.19 20.92 4.38
CA ASN A 58 0.45 22.16 4.55
C ASN A 58 -0.87 21.93 5.32
N ASN A 59 -0.81 22.11 6.64
CA ASN A 59 -1.93 21.87 7.55
C ASN A 59 -2.97 22.99 7.52
N GLU A 60 -2.60 24.18 7.05
CA GLU A 60 -3.55 25.28 6.85
C GLU A 60 -4.47 25.02 5.65
N ARG A 61 -4.00 24.23 4.68
CA ARG A 61 -4.70 23.93 3.43
C ARG A 61 -5.38 22.57 3.42
N HIS A 62 -4.87 21.58 4.15
CA HIS A 62 -5.35 20.20 4.10
C HIS A 62 -5.59 19.62 5.49
N ASP A 63 -6.76 19.01 5.67
CA ASP A 63 -7.16 18.33 6.91
C ASP A 63 -6.24 17.16 7.30
N ARG A 64 -5.46 16.63 6.35
CA ARG A 64 -4.60 15.45 6.51
C ARG A 64 -3.13 15.73 6.23
N ASP A 65 -2.65 16.92 6.59
CA ASP A 65 -1.29 17.44 6.39
C ASP A 65 -0.85 17.61 4.92
N TYR A 66 -1.34 16.79 3.99
CA TYR A 66 -0.99 16.78 2.58
C TYR A 66 -2.24 16.68 1.72
N LEU A 67 -2.18 17.17 0.48
CA LEU A 67 -3.22 16.90 -0.51
C LEU A 67 -3.37 15.38 -0.70
N LYS A 68 -4.60 14.88 -0.58
CA LYS A 68 -5.01 13.54 -1.03
C LYS A 68 -6.30 13.66 -1.82
N LYS A 69 -6.29 13.27 -3.10
CA LYS A 69 -7.43 13.50 -4.00
C LYS A 69 -7.54 12.43 -5.08
N ILE A 70 -8.74 11.88 -5.26
CA ILE A 70 -9.07 11.09 -6.45
C ILE A 70 -9.44 12.06 -7.59
N MET A 71 -8.85 11.90 -8.77
CA MET A 71 -9.12 12.75 -9.93
C MET A 71 -10.58 12.59 -10.40
N LYS A 72 -11.18 13.70 -10.83
CA LYS A 72 -12.54 13.69 -11.38
C LYS A 72 -12.59 12.79 -12.63
N GLY A 73 -13.62 11.96 -12.72
CA GLY A 73 -13.77 10.98 -13.80
C GLY A 73 -13.08 9.64 -13.54
N SER A 74 -12.41 9.47 -12.39
CA SER A 74 -11.84 8.16 -12.03
C SER A 74 -12.92 7.15 -11.68
N HIS A 75 -12.80 5.95 -12.21
CA HIS A 75 -13.61 4.79 -11.84
C HIS A 75 -13.11 4.21 -10.52
N GLY A 76 -13.76 4.60 -9.42
CA GLY A 76 -13.33 4.27 -8.05
C GLY A 76 -13.37 2.78 -7.64
N TYR A 77 -13.76 1.88 -8.54
CA TYR A 77 -13.77 0.42 -8.33
C TYR A 77 -12.57 -0.32 -8.92
N VAL A 78 -11.74 0.34 -9.75
CA VAL A 78 -10.58 -0.34 -10.37
C VAL A 78 -9.45 -0.52 -9.35
N GLY A 79 -9.11 0.55 -8.62
CA GLY A 79 -7.96 0.58 -7.73
C GLY A 79 -6.64 0.62 -8.51
N MET A 80 -5.61 1.23 -7.93
CA MET A 80 -4.26 1.08 -8.49
C MET A 80 -3.77 -0.32 -8.17
N SER A 81 -3.20 -1.02 -9.13
CA SER A 81 -2.68 -2.37 -8.93
C SER A 81 -1.27 -2.56 -9.49
N LEU A 82 -0.50 -3.41 -8.84
CA LEU A 82 0.85 -3.82 -9.25
C LEU A 82 0.93 -5.35 -9.23
N ASP A 83 1.27 -5.93 -10.36
CA ASP A 83 1.46 -7.37 -10.50
C ASP A 83 2.93 -7.73 -10.27
N ILE A 84 3.16 -8.77 -9.48
CA ILE A 84 4.46 -9.36 -9.21
C ILE A 84 4.39 -10.81 -9.67
N GLY A 85 5.23 -11.20 -10.61
CA GLY A 85 5.15 -12.52 -11.25
C GLY A 85 3.85 -12.67 -12.04
N LYS A 86 3.23 -13.85 -11.97
CA LYS A 86 1.91 -14.13 -12.52
C LYS A 86 0.91 -14.21 -11.35
N PRO A 87 0.04 -13.20 -11.13
CA PRO A 87 -0.84 -13.19 -9.98
C PRO A 87 -1.69 -14.45 -9.83
N GLU A 88 -1.66 -15.05 -8.64
CA GLU A 88 -2.53 -16.16 -8.19
C GLU A 88 -3.30 -15.79 -6.92
N ARG A 89 -2.92 -14.69 -6.26
CA ARG A 89 -3.62 -14.11 -5.11
C ARG A 89 -3.56 -12.59 -5.10
N LEU A 90 -4.42 -11.99 -4.28
CA LEU A 90 -4.64 -10.55 -4.17
C LEU A 90 -4.28 -10.08 -2.77
N ILE A 91 -3.57 -8.96 -2.70
CA ILE A 91 -3.29 -8.26 -1.45
C ILE A 91 -3.86 -6.85 -1.56
N PHE A 92 -4.83 -6.52 -0.70
CA PHE A 92 -5.50 -5.23 -0.70
C PHE A 92 -4.99 -4.33 0.42
N CYS A 93 -4.51 -3.14 0.04
CA CYS A 93 -4.07 -2.09 0.95
C CYS A 93 -5.04 -0.91 0.91
N GLU A 94 -5.15 -0.18 2.02
CA GLU A 94 -6.12 0.91 2.13
C GLU A 94 -5.80 2.09 1.20
N SER A 95 -4.52 2.48 1.08
CA SER A 95 -4.08 3.55 0.19
C SER A 95 -2.85 3.16 -0.64
N VAL A 96 -2.51 3.98 -1.64
CA VAL A 96 -1.34 3.70 -2.47
C VAL A 96 -0.05 3.79 -1.66
N ILE A 97 0.00 4.68 -0.66
CA ILE A 97 1.17 4.80 0.24
C ILE A 97 1.32 3.54 1.09
N ASP A 98 0.21 2.98 1.58
CA ASP A 98 0.24 1.71 2.34
C ASP A 98 0.62 0.55 1.43
N MET A 99 0.12 0.52 0.19
CA MET A 99 0.50 -0.48 -0.80
C MET A 99 2.02 -0.45 -1.11
N MET A 100 2.58 0.74 -1.32
CA MET A 100 4.03 0.89 -1.54
C MET A 100 4.84 0.54 -0.29
N SER A 101 4.33 0.88 0.89
CA SER A 101 4.98 0.56 2.17
C SER A 101 4.98 -0.95 2.42
N TYR A 102 3.85 -1.61 2.19
CA TYR A 102 3.70 -3.06 2.28
C TYR A 102 4.62 -3.77 1.28
N TYR A 103 4.66 -3.31 0.02
CA TYR A 103 5.61 -3.81 -0.98
C TYR A 103 7.05 -3.75 -0.46
N GLN A 104 7.47 -2.60 0.05
CA GLN A 104 8.84 -2.39 0.53
C GLN A 104 9.20 -3.34 1.69
N LEU A 105 8.29 -3.50 2.65
CA LEU A 105 8.48 -4.35 3.83
C LEU A 105 8.53 -5.83 3.48
N HIS A 106 7.87 -6.24 2.38
CA HIS A 106 7.66 -7.64 2.05
C HIS A 106 8.30 -8.11 0.73
N GLN A 107 9.23 -7.35 0.14
CA GLN A 107 9.76 -7.64 -1.20
C GLN A 107 10.25 -9.08 -1.41
N GLN A 108 10.80 -9.71 -0.36
CA GLN A 108 11.33 -11.07 -0.43
C GLN A 108 10.24 -12.15 -0.31
N GLN A 109 9.06 -11.82 0.24
CA GLN A 109 7.94 -12.75 0.40
C GLN A 109 6.89 -12.63 -0.71
N LEU A 110 6.90 -11.54 -1.48
CA LEU A 110 5.93 -11.33 -2.56
C LEU A 110 6.34 -12.09 -3.83
N SER A 111 5.57 -13.12 -4.18
CA SER A 111 5.63 -13.82 -5.47
C SER A 111 4.22 -14.10 -5.94
N ASP A 112 4.00 -13.95 -7.25
CA ASP A 112 2.74 -14.33 -7.92
C ASP A 112 1.51 -13.69 -7.26
N VAL A 113 1.61 -12.38 -7.02
CA VAL A 113 0.57 -11.57 -6.38
C VAL A 113 0.20 -10.35 -7.19
N ARG A 114 -1.04 -9.90 -7.03
CA ARG A 114 -1.44 -8.54 -7.38
C ARG A 114 -1.68 -7.74 -6.11
N LEU A 115 -0.84 -6.74 -5.88
CA LEU A 115 -1.06 -5.71 -4.88
C LEU A 115 -2.10 -4.72 -5.41
N VAL A 116 -3.04 -4.31 -4.57
CA VAL A 116 -4.12 -3.39 -4.95
C VAL A 116 -4.30 -2.34 -3.88
N SER A 117 -4.29 -1.07 -4.27
CA SER A 117 -4.79 0.01 -3.43
C SER A 117 -6.28 0.26 -3.69
N MET A 118 -7.07 0.24 -2.60
CA MET A 118 -8.50 0.53 -2.66
C MET A 118 -8.83 2.03 -2.61
N GLU A 119 -7.86 2.86 -2.21
CA GLU A 119 -8.03 4.30 -1.95
C GLU A 119 -9.24 4.56 -1.03
N GLY A 120 -9.23 3.86 0.12
CA GLY A 120 -10.31 3.73 1.09
C GLY A 120 -10.92 2.33 1.11
N LEU A 121 -11.52 1.93 2.24
CA LEU A 121 -12.09 0.60 2.46
C LEU A 121 -13.32 0.35 1.54
N LYS A 122 -13.09 -0.25 0.36
CA LYS A 122 -14.10 -0.39 -0.71
C LYS A 122 -14.25 -1.84 -1.20
N LEU A 123 -15.38 -2.45 -0.86
CA LEU A 123 -15.74 -3.79 -1.34
C LEU A 123 -15.87 -3.89 -2.87
N SER A 124 -16.21 -2.79 -3.56
CA SER A 124 -16.28 -2.78 -5.02
C SER A 124 -14.91 -3.00 -5.69
N VAL A 125 -13.82 -2.53 -5.07
CA VAL A 125 -12.45 -2.77 -5.56
C VAL A 125 -12.05 -4.22 -5.36
N ILE A 126 -12.36 -4.78 -4.18
CA ILE A 126 -12.17 -6.22 -3.91
C ILE A 126 -12.91 -7.05 -4.94
N ALA A 127 -14.20 -6.79 -5.13
CA ALA A 127 -15.02 -7.51 -6.09
C ALA A 127 -14.48 -7.44 -7.53
N TYR A 128 -14.11 -6.25 -8.01
CA TYR A 128 -13.55 -6.10 -9.36
C TYR A 128 -12.25 -6.88 -9.54
N GLN A 129 -11.30 -6.76 -8.61
CA GLN A 129 -10.00 -7.42 -8.73
C GLN A 129 -10.09 -8.94 -8.55
N THR A 130 -10.99 -9.43 -7.68
CA THR A 130 -11.30 -10.86 -7.58
C THR A 130 -11.89 -11.40 -8.88
N LEU A 131 -12.90 -10.73 -9.44
CA LEU A 131 -13.49 -11.13 -10.73
C LEU A 131 -12.46 -11.11 -11.85
N ARG A 132 -11.57 -10.10 -11.83
CA ARG A 132 -10.49 -9.99 -12.79
C ARG A 132 -9.53 -11.18 -12.70
N LEU A 133 -9.07 -11.52 -11.50
CA LEU A 133 -8.16 -12.64 -11.29
C LEU A 133 -8.80 -13.97 -11.72
N VAL A 134 -10.06 -14.21 -11.35
CA VAL A 134 -10.84 -15.40 -11.79
C VAL A 134 -10.94 -15.46 -13.32
N ALA A 135 -11.22 -14.33 -13.97
CA ALA A 135 -11.34 -14.25 -15.42
C ALA A 135 -9.98 -14.45 -16.12
N GLU A 136 -8.88 -13.95 -15.54
CA GLU A 136 -7.51 -14.18 -16.02
C GLU A 136 -7.15 -15.67 -15.95
N GLU A 137 -7.42 -16.33 -14.82
CA GLU A 137 -7.16 -17.78 -14.62
C GLU A 137 -7.96 -18.64 -15.61
N GLN A 138 -9.23 -18.29 -15.86
CA GLN A 138 -10.09 -19.03 -16.78
C GLN A 138 -9.90 -18.65 -18.27
N GLY A 139 -9.06 -17.66 -18.59
CA GLY A 139 -8.91 -17.15 -19.95
C GLY A 139 -10.17 -16.47 -20.51
N LYS A 140 -10.99 -15.85 -19.64
CA LYS A 140 -12.30 -15.26 -19.97
C LYS A 140 -12.37 -13.76 -19.68
N LEU A 141 -11.29 -13.00 -19.94
CA LEU A 141 -11.24 -11.56 -19.67
C LEU A 141 -12.41 -10.75 -20.28
N ALA A 142 -12.90 -11.14 -21.46
CA ALA A 142 -14.04 -10.50 -22.12
C ALA A 142 -15.35 -10.55 -21.30
N PHE A 143 -15.46 -11.41 -20.29
CA PHE A 143 -16.57 -11.38 -19.34
C PHE A 143 -16.65 -10.03 -18.61
N LEU A 144 -15.51 -9.45 -18.24
CA LEU A 144 -15.45 -8.20 -17.47
C LEU A 144 -16.04 -7.00 -18.23
N ASP A 145 -15.99 -7.01 -19.57
CA ASP A 145 -16.62 -5.99 -20.43
C ASP A 145 -18.14 -5.95 -20.29
N THR A 146 -18.74 -7.07 -19.85
CA THR A 146 -20.19 -7.20 -19.67
C THR A 146 -20.64 -6.82 -18.25
N VAL A 147 -19.70 -6.71 -17.31
CA VAL A 147 -20.00 -6.50 -15.89
C VAL A 147 -20.24 -5.02 -15.62
N LYS A 148 -21.48 -4.69 -15.27
CA LYS A 148 -21.82 -3.35 -14.78
C LYS A 148 -21.17 -3.11 -13.40
N PRO A 149 -20.56 -1.94 -13.14
CA PRO A 149 -19.93 -1.64 -11.85
C PRO A 149 -20.86 -1.83 -10.63
N SER A 150 -22.16 -1.53 -10.78
CA SER A 150 -23.16 -1.72 -9.72
C SER A 150 -23.45 -3.19 -9.37
N ARG A 151 -22.98 -4.14 -10.19
CA ARG A 151 -23.18 -5.59 -10.00
C ARG A 151 -21.93 -6.32 -9.51
N LEU A 152 -20.80 -5.64 -9.34
CA LEU A 152 -19.53 -6.26 -8.94
C LEU A 152 -19.66 -7.10 -7.67
N THR A 153 -20.21 -6.51 -6.60
CA THR A 153 -20.37 -7.21 -5.32
C THR A 153 -21.34 -8.39 -5.42
N HIS A 154 -22.38 -8.28 -6.24
CA HIS A 154 -23.28 -9.39 -6.51
C HIS A 154 -22.57 -10.56 -7.18
N TYR A 155 -21.70 -10.32 -8.17
CA TYR A 155 -20.93 -11.38 -8.81
C TYR A 155 -19.87 -12.00 -7.89
N LEU A 156 -19.24 -11.19 -7.03
CA LEU A 156 -18.34 -11.71 -5.99
C LEU A 156 -19.07 -12.72 -5.09
N HIS A 157 -20.25 -12.36 -4.60
CA HIS A 157 -21.07 -13.27 -3.78
C HIS A 157 -21.57 -14.47 -4.58
N ALA A 158 -21.94 -14.31 -5.85
CA ALA A 158 -22.32 -15.43 -6.69
C ALA A 158 -21.18 -16.45 -6.83
N ILE A 159 -19.94 -16.01 -7.04
CA ILE A 159 -18.77 -16.91 -7.06
C ILE A 159 -18.61 -17.61 -5.71
N GLN A 160 -18.72 -16.86 -4.62
CA GLN A 160 -18.60 -17.36 -3.26
C GLN A 160 -19.66 -18.44 -2.91
N GLU A 161 -20.92 -18.22 -3.31
CA GLU A 161 -22.05 -19.07 -2.91
C GLU A 161 -22.31 -20.24 -3.87
N THR A 162 -21.98 -20.08 -5.15
CA THR A 162 -22.39 -21.03 -6.21
C THR A 162 -21.23 -21.81 -6.82
N THR A 163 -19.98 -21.52 -6.45
CA THR A 163 -18.79 -22.17 -7.01
C THR A 163 -17.85 -22.67 -5.91
N THR A 164 -16.90 -23.53 -6.29
CA THR A 164 -15.82 -24.01 -5.41
C THR A 164 -14.54 -23.16 -5.50
N PHE A 165 -14.60 -22.00 -6.17
CA PHE A 165 -13.39 -21.21 -6.48
C PHE A 165 -12.61 -20.81 -5.22
N PHE A 166 -13.29 -20.28 -4.21
CA PHE A 166 -12.65 -19.91 -2.95
C PHE A 166 -12.25 -21.11 -2.08
N GLN A 167 -12.84 -22.29 -2.32
CA GLN A 167 -12.42 -23.52 -1.61
C GLN A 167 -11.11 -24.05 -2.19
N THR A 168 -10.89 -23.86 -3.49
CA THR A 168 -9.64 -24.22 -4.18
C THR A 168 -8.57 -23.14 -4.03
N HIS A 169 -8.96 -21.90 -3.70
CA HIS A 169 -8.08 -20.76 -3.45
C HIS A 169 -8.36 -20.13 -2.07
N PRO A 170 -8.08 -20.83 -0.94
CA PRO A 170 -8.42 -20.35 0.40
C PRO A 170 -7.68 -19.06 0.79
N SER A 171 -6.48 -18.85 0.24
CA SER A 171 -5.63 -17.66 0.49
C SER A 171 -5.68 -16.64 -0.64
N LEU A 172 -6.78 -16.62 -1.41
CA LEU A 172 -6.94 -15.72 -2.56
C LEU A 172 -6.87 -14.23 -2.17
N ILE A 173 -7.44 -13.87 -1.01
CA ILE A 173 -7.60 -12.48 -0.60
C ILE A 173 -6.90 -12.26 0.73
N THR A 174 -5.87 -11.42 0.74
CA THR A 174 -5.25 -10.88 1.94
C THR A 174 -5.61 -9.39 2.08
N LEU A 175 -6.06 -8.96 3.26
CA LEU A 175 -6.28 -7.57 3.61
C LEU A 175 -5.09 -7.05 4.40
N ALA A 176 -4.27 -6.23 3.75
CA ALA A 176 -3.14 -5.52 4.31
C ALA A 176 -3.50 -4.06 4.62
N ILE A 177 -4.45 -3.85 5.54
CA ILE A 177 -5.06 -2.55 5.83
C ILE A 177 -4.62 -1.98 7.18
N ASP A 178 -4.99 -0.72 7.45
CA ASP A 178 -4.63 -0.03 8.69
C ASP A 178 -5.18 -0.76 9.92
N ASN A 179 -4.39 -0.79 10.99
CA ASN A 179 -4.77 -1.42 12.25
C ASN A 179 -5.52 -0.43 13.15
N ASP A 180 -6.64 0.10 12.67
CA ASP A 180 -7.50 1.02 13.41
C ASP A 180 -8.94 0.48 13.56
N GLY A 181 -9.83 1.29 14.12
CA GLY A 181 -11.24 0.88 14.28
C GLY A 181 -11.94 0.63 12.94
N ALA A 182 -11.70 1.48 11.94
CA ALA A 182 -12.36 1.35 10.64
C ALA A 182 -11.86 0.11 9.87
N GLY A 183 -10.56 -0.15 9.90
CA GLY A 183 -9.95 -1.33 9.30
C GLY A 183 -10.46 -2.61 9.95
N ARG A 184 -10.44 -2.71 11.28
CA ARG A 184 -10.96 -3.88 12.01
C ARG A 184 -12.44 -4.12 11.76
N ASP A 185 -13.27 -3.07 11.78
CA ASP A 185 -14.69 -3.16 11.46
C ASP A 185 -14.92 -3.65 10.02
N PHE A 186 -14.08 -3.23 9.07
CA PHE A 186 -14.18 -3.66 7.69
C PHE A 186 -13.84 -5.13 7.52
N CYS A 187 -12.75 -5.61 8.14
CA CYS A 187 -12.43 -7.04 8.18
C CYS A 187 -13.58 -7.85 8.79
N GLN A 188 -14.12 -7.41 9.92
CA GLN A 188 -15.24 -8.09 10.58
C GLN A 188 -16.46 -8.22 9.64
N LYS A 189 -16.86 -7.12 8.97
CA LYS A 189 -18.00 -7.13 8.03
C LYS A 189 -17.81 -8.08 6.85
N LEU A 190 -16.58 -8.30 6.39
CA LEU A 190 -16.30 -9.24 5.31
C LEU A 190 -16.33 -10.69 5.81
N SER A 191 -15.80 -10.94 7.00
CA SER A 191 -15.90 -12.24 7.67
C SER A 191 -17.36 -12.63 7.98
N GLU A 192 -18.19 -11.69 8.43
CA GLU A 192 -19.64 -11.89 8.63
C GLU A 192 -20.39 -12.25 7.34
N LYS A 193 -19.85 -11.84 6.19
CA LYS A 193 -20.35 -12.21 4.87
C LYS A 193 -19.76 -13.53 4.35
N SER A 194 -19.03 -14.26 5.20
CA SER A 194 -18.38 -15.53 4.88
C SER A 194 -17.38 -15.45 3.72
N LEU A 195 -16.86 -14.25 3.40
CA LEU A 195 -15.82 -14.09 2.40
C LEU A 195 -14.50 -14.59 3.00
N PRO A 196 -13.82 -15.57 2.40
CA PRO A 196 -12.56 -16.07 2.94
C PRO A 196 -11.47 -15.03 2.69
N ILE A 197 -11.07 -14.37 3.77
CA ILE A 197 -10.03 -13.36 3.81
C ILE A 197 -8.97 -13.74 4.83
N GLU A 198 -7.73 -13.47 4.48
CA GLU A 198 -6.62 -13.39 5.43
C GLU A 198 -6.41 -11.92 5.82
N THR A 199 -5.97 -11.68 7.04
CA THR A 199 -5.67 -10.32 7.53
C THR A 199 -4.20 -10.20 7.87
N ASP A 200 -3.55 -9.17 7.37
CA ASP A 200 -2.19 -8.79 7.72
C ASP A 200 -2.21 -7.32 8.15
N LEU A 201 -2.15 -7.06 9.45
CA LEU A 201 -2.29 -5.70 9.98
C LEU A 201 -0.93 -5.20 10.47
N PRO A 202 -0.61 -3.90 10.29
CA PRO A 202 0.61 -3.35 10.83
C PRO A 202 0.61 -3.53 12.36
N PRO A 203 1.78 -3.86 12.96
CA PRO A 203 1.88 -4.05 14.39
C PRO A 203 1.58 -2.74 15.12
N LEU A 204 0.79 -2.83 16.20
CA LEU A 204 0.60 -1.70 17.11
C LEU A 204 1.86 -1.55 17.97
N GLN A 205 2.36 -0.32 18.09
CA GLN A 205 3.37 -0.01 19.09
C GLN A 205 2.74 0.04 20.47
N GLU A 206 3.55 -0.09 21.53
CA GLU A 206 3.07 0.00 22.90
C GLU A 206 2.29 1.31 23.11
N LEU A 207 1.07 1.21 23.64
CA LEU A 207 0.15 2.33 23.92
C LEU A 207 -0.55 2.96 22.69
N GLU A 208 -0.25 2.52 21.47
CA GLU A 208 -0.96 2.99 20.27
C GLU A 208 -2.22 2.15 19.98
N THR A 209 -3.27 2.83 19.51
CA THR A 209 -4.57 2.20 19.16
C THR A 209 -4.82 2.11 17.65
N LYS A 210 -3.90 2.69 16.87
CA LYS A 210 -3.91 2.76 15.40
C LYS A 210 -2.49 2.65 14.87
N ALA A 211 -2.32 1.98 13.73
CA ALA A 211 -1.08 1.96 12.97
C ALA A 211 -1.40 1.86 11.48
N ASP A 212 -0.59 2.50 10.64
CA ASP A 212 -0.60 2.30 9.19
C ASP A 212 0.74 1.69 8.72
N TRP A 213 0.77 1.14 7.51
CA TRP A 213 1.99 0.51 6.99
C TRP A 213 3.13 1.50 6.74
N ASN A 214 2.80 2.78 6.50
CA ASN A 214 3.80 3.80 6.27
C ASN A 214 4.59 4.16 7.54
N ASP A 215 3.95 4.12 8.69
CA ASP A 215 4.59 4.34 9.99
C ASP A 215 5.57 3.20 10.34
N VAL A 216 5.27 1.96 9.94
CA VAL A 216 6.21 0.83 10.04
C VAL A 216 7.47 1.07 9.20
N VAL A 217 7.31 1.54 7.96
CA VAL A 217 8.46 1.89 7.10
C VAL A 217 9.31 3.03 7.69
N LYS A 218 8.66 4.07 8.22
CA LYS A 218 9.38 5.19 8.86
C LYS A 218 10.15 4.72 10.10
N SER A 219 9.56 3.87 10.92
CA SER A 219 10.21 3.37 12.14
C SER A 219 11.46 2.53 11.82
N GLN A 220 11.38 1.64 10.82
CA GLN A 220 12.55 0.88 10.34
C GLN A 220 13.65 1.79 9.80
N SER A 221 13.28 2.84 9.05
CA SER A 221 14.24 3.81 8.51
C SER A 221 14.98 4.56 9.63
N ILE A 222 14.26 4.95 10.69
CA ILE A 222 14.84 5.62 11.87
C ILE A 222 15.79 4.67 12.63
N LEU A 223 15.40 3.41 12.81
CA LEU A 223 16.25 2.41 13.46
C LEU A 223 17.55 2.19 12.67
N SER A 224 17.44 2.00 11.35
CA SER A 224 18.61 1.85 10.48
C SER A 224 19.57 3.06 10.57
N LEU A 225 19.04 4.29 10.57
CA LEU A 225 19.85 5.50 10.76
C LEU A 225 20.53 5.57 12.14
N LYS A 226 19.87 5.10 13.20
CA LYS A 226 20.49 5.02 14.54
C LYS A 226 21.64 4.02 14.55
N ASP A 227 21.48 2.86 13.94
CA ASP A 227 22.50 1.82 13.85
C ASP A 227 23.72 2.28 13.05
N VAL A 228 23.50 2.98 11.93
CA VAL A 228 24.58 3.60 11.13
C VAL A 228 25.32 4.65 11.95
N ASN A 229 24.60 5.52 12.67
CA ASN A 229 25.23 6.53 13.53
C ASN A 229 26.03 5.90 14.68
N GLN A 230 25.55 4.81 15.27
CA GLN A 230 26.28 4.10 16.33
C GLN A 230 27.52 3.39 15.79
N SER A 231 27.43 2.79 14.60
CA SER A 231 28.56 2.16 13.90
C SER A 231 29.63 3.19 13.55
N ALA A 232 29.24 4.35 13.03
CA ALA A 232 30.14 5.46 12.75
C ALA A 232 30.82 6.00 14.01
N LYS A 233 30.09 6.18 15.12
CA LYS A 233 30.67 6.56 16.43
C LYS A 233 31.71 5.54 16.92
N LEU A 234 31.42 4.25 16.80
CA LEU A 234 32.35 3.18 17.18
C LEU A 234 33.60 3.16 16.31
N GLN A 235 33.49 3.42 15.00
CA GLN A 235 34.65 3.56 14.10
C GLN A 235 35.51 4.78 14.47
N VAL A 236 34.89 5.92 14.80
CA VAL A 236 35.61 7.12 15.25
C VAL A 236 36.39 6.84 16.54
N ILE A 237 35.76 6.21 17.55
CA ILE A 237 36.44 5.84 18.81
C ILE A 237 37.61 4.89 18.56
N ARG A 238 37.47 3.91 17.65
CA ARG A 238 38.57 3.00 17.27
C ARG A 238 39.73 3.73 16.57
N SER A 239 39.43 4.74 15.75
CA SER A 239 40.44 5.53 15.03
C SER A 239 41.13 6.61 15.88
N LYS A 240 40.46 7.09 16.94
CA LYS A 240 40.96 8.08 17.90
C LYS A 240 40.62 7.66 19.32
N PRO A 241 41.35 6.69 19.90
CA PRO A 241 41.11 6.24 21.25
C PRO A 241 41.33 7.38 22.25
N PRO A 242 40.51 7.50 23.31
CA PRO A 242 40.70 8.53 24.32
C PRO A 242 42.07 8.38 25.01
N PRO A 243 42.71 9.48 25.42
CA PRO A 243 44.01 9.43 26.09
C PRO A 243 43.89 8.62 27.38
N ARG A 244 44.81 7.66 27.56
CA ARG A 244 44.88 6.84 28.79
C ARG A 244 45.04 7.77 29.99
N ARG A 245 44.08 7.76 30.92
CA ARG A 245 44.27 8.38 32.23
C ARG A 245 45.34 7.60 32.99
N THR A 246 46.52 8.16 33.12
CA THR A 246 47.52 7.72 34.09
C THR A 246 46.99 8.07 35.48
N THR A 247 46.49 7.08 36.21
CA THR A 247 46.31 7.19 37.66
C THR A 247 47.71 7.18 38.28
N ALA A 248 48.22 8.36 38.63
CA ALA A 248 49.30 8.46 39.58
C ALA A 248 48.73 8.00 40.93
N PHE A 249 49.21 6.87 41.43
CA PHE A 249 49.09 6.52 42.83
C PHE A 249 50.00 7.48 43.60
N GLU A 250 49.42 8.42 44.33
CA GLU A 250 50.14 9.12 45.40
C GLU A 250 50.11 8.21 46.64
N LEU A 251 51.32 7.92 47.14
CA LEU A 251 51.63 7.16 48.36
C LEU A 251 51.38 8.00 49.61
#